data_AF-A0A0W0SRK7-F1
#
_entry.id   AF-A0A0W0SRK7-F1
#
_cell.length_a   1.000
_cell.length_b   1.000
_cell.length_c   1.000
_cell.angle_alpha   90.00
_cell.angle_beta   90.00
_cell.angle_gamma   90.00
#
_symmetry.space_group_name_H-M   'P 1'
#
loop_
_entity.id
_entity.type
_entity.pdbx_description
1 polymer ?
#
loop_
_entity_poly.entity_id
_entity_poly.type
_entity_poly.pdbx_seq_one_letter_code
_entity_poly.pdbx_strand_id
1 'polypeptide(L)'
;MKKSSYNLYSIPELQGRGMNRIFSLILFLFPSLLFAQGCIIGNKPDRPRYVCFDGRTLATSSTGFVWNAKRGCFMSSIPCCAYDATHYSYSEDPQYVYHSFKRCRYQYPFHLGEMQTH
;
A
#
# COMPACT_ATOMS: atom_id res chain seq x y z
N MET A 1 8.03 27.72 -56.52
CA MET A 1 7.33 28.51 -55.48
C MET A 1 8.04 28.30 -54.15
N LYS A 2 8.75 29.31 -53.65
CA LYS A 2 9.36 29.35 -52.30
C LYS A 2 8.59 30.40 -51.50
N LYS A 3 8.08 30.05 -50.32
CA LYS A 3 7.68 31.04 -49.31
C LYS A 3 8.40 30.71 -48.01
N SER A 4 9.42 31.53 -47.74
CA SER A 4 9.96 31.81 -46.43
C SER A 4 9.32 33.12 -45.98
N SER A 5 8.78 33.18 -44.77
CA SER A 5 8.43 34.44 -44.11
C SER A 5 8.40 34.20 -42.60
N TYR A 6 9.35 34.84 -41.92
CA TYR A 6 9.48 34.87 -40.47
C TYR A 6 8.68 36.06 -39.91
N ASN A 7 8.04 35.80 -38.76
CA ASN A 7 7.75 36.68 -37.60
C ASN A 7 7.37 38.15 -37.80
N LEU A 8 6.21 38.52 -37.23
CA LEU A 8 5.93 39.85 -36.69
C LEU A 8 5.02 39.76 -35.43
N TYR A 9 5.54 40.16 -34.26
CA TYR A 9 4.94 40.97 -33.14
C TYR A 9 3.56 40.56 -32.55
N SER A 10 3.22 40.53 -31.25
CA SER A 10 3.79 40.94 -29.95
C SER A 10 2.82 40.51 -28.80
N ILE A 11 3.36 39.97 -27.68
CA ILE A 11 3.10 40.30 -26.24
C ILE A 11 1.63 40.22 -25.70
N PRO A 12 1.31 39.50 -24.58
CA PRO A 12 1.92 39.78 -23.28
C PRO A 12 2.32 38.63 -22.36
N GLU A 13 3.31 38.99 -21.54
CA GLU A 13 3.70 38.42 -20.26
C GLU A 13 2.50 37.92 -19.43
N LEU A 14 2.46 36.61 -19.19
CA LEU A 14 1.79 36.03 -18.03
C LEU A 14 2.84 35.31 -17.17
N GLN A 15 3.58 36.14 -16.44
CA GLN A 15 3.80 35.97 -15.01
C GLN A 15 4.21 34.56 -14.54
N GLY A 16 5.37 34.11 -15.02
CA GLY A 16 6.05 32.87 -14.61
C GLY A 16 6.67 32.92 -13.20
N ARG A 17 5.86 33.12 -12.15
CA ARG A 17 6.32 33.01 -10.75
C ARG A 17 5.50 32.11 -9.84
N GLY A 18 4.24 31.82 -10.19
CA GLY A 18 3.35 30.95 -9.39
C GLY A 18 3.23 29.51 -9.90
N MET A 19 3.28 29.32 -11.22
CA MET A 19 2.95 28.03 -11.86
C MET A 19 4.01 26.96 -11.58
N ASN A 20 5.30 27.31 -11.60
CA ASN A 20 6.39 26.38 -11.30
C ASN A 20 6.33 25.85 -9.85
N ARG A 21 5.91 26.67 -8.88
CA ARG A 21 5.78 26.23 -7.48
C ARG A 21 4.64 25.25 -7.27
N ILE A 22 3.53 25.44 -7.98
CA ILE A 22 2.39 24.52 -7.95
C ILE A 22 2.77 23.17 -8.59
N PHE A 23 3.47 23.20 -9.72
CA PHE A 23 4.00 21.98 -10.34
C PHE A 23 4.99 21.25 -9.42
N SER A 24 5.87 21.96 -8.71
CA SER A 24 6.77 21.36 -7.72
C SER A 24 6.03 20.75 -6.53
N LEU A 25 4.98 21.39 -6.02
CA LEU A 25 4.16 20.87 -4.91
C LEU A 25 3.41 19.59 -5.31
N ILE A 26 2.82 19.58 -6.51
CA ILE A 26 2.12 18.40 -7.04
C ILE A 26 3.12 17.24 -7.21
N LEU A 27 4.29 17.49 -7.81
CA LEU A 27 5.33 16.47 -8.01
C LEU A 27 5.84 15.88 -6.68
N PHE A 28 5.92 16.70 -5.63
CA PHE A 28 6.35 16.25 -4.30
C PHE A 28 5.28 15.42 -3.56
N LEU A 29 3.99 15.65 -3.86
CA LEU A 29 2.87 14.93 -3.25
C LEU A 29 2.51 13.62 -3.97
N PHE A 30 2.84 13.49 -5.27
CA PHE A 30 2.59 12.28 -6.07
C PHE A 30 3.08 10.95 -5.45
N PRO A 31 4.28 10.84 -4.83
CA PRO A 31 4.73 9.56 -4.28
C PRO A 31 3.90 9.08 -3.08
N SER A 32 3.18 9.96 -2.39
CA SER A 32 2.34 9.56 -1.25
C SER A 32 1.08 8.79 -1.65
N LEU A 33 0.56 9.02 -2.86
CA LEU A 33 -0.63 8.33 -3.37
C LEU A 33 -0.37 6.86 -3.72
N LEU A 34 0.88 6.48 -4.00
CA LEU A 34 1.26 5.10 -4.34
C LEU A 34 1.19 4.15 -3.14
N PHE A 35 1.18 4.67 -1.92
CA PHE A 35 1.09 3.88 -0.69
C PHE A 35 -0.33 3.78 -0.12
N ALA A 36 -1.32 4.40 -0.77
CA ALA A 36 -2.72 4.18 -0.43
C ALA A 36 -3.17 2.82 -1.00
N GLN A 37 -2.79 1.73 -0.35
CA GLN A 37 -3.33 0.40 -0.64
C GLN A 37 -4.79 0.39 -0.18
N GLY A 38 -5.70 0.73 -1.09
CA GLY A 38 -7.14 0.69 -0.85
C GLY A 38 -7.60 -0.72 -0.52
N CYS A 39 -8.48 -0.85 0.46
CA CYS A 39 -9.05 -2.13 0.82
C CYS A 39 -9.98 -2.63 -0.29
N ILE A 40 -9.75 -3.86 -0.77
CA ILE A 40 -10.71 -4.51 -1.67
C ILE A 40 -11.91 -4.94 -0.80
N ILE A 41 -12.98 -4.15 -0.84
CA ILE A 41 -14.22 -4.43 -0.12
C ILE A 41 -15.16 -5.13 -1.11
N GLY A 42 -15.27 -6.45 -0.97
CA GLY A 42 -16.20 -7.29 -1.73
C GLY A 42 -17.22 -7.98 -0.83
N ASN A 43 -18.26 -8.56 -1.44
CA ASN A 43 -19.23 -9.38 -0.70
C ASN A 43 -18.54 -10.52 0.05
N LYS A 44 -18.99 -10.80 1.29
CA LYS A 44 -18.45 -11.85 2.15
C LYS A 44 -18.76 -13.23 1.53
N PRO A 45 -17.78 -13.92 0.93
CA PRO A 45 -18.00 -15.22 0.35
C PRO A 45 -17.95 -16.30 1.43
N ASP A 46 -18.61 -17.44 1.21
CA ASP A 46 -18.54 -18.60 2.14
C ASP A 46 -17.14 -19.18 2.25
N ARG A 47 -16.30 -18.99 1.21
CA ARG A 47 -14.91 -19.46 1.16
C ARG A 47 -13.94 -18.29 1.37
N PRO A 48 -12.79 -18.52 2.03
CA PRO A 48 -11.76 -17.50 2.16
C PRO A 48 -11.19 -17.16 0.78
N ARG A 49 -11.13 -15.85 0.49
CA ARG A 49 -10.52 -15.32 -0.73
C ARG A 49 -9.29 -14.46 -0.45
N TYR A 50 -9.04 -14.17 0.82
CA TYR A 50 -7.93 -13.35 1.25
C TYR A 50 -6.90 -14.19 1.99
N VAL A 51 -5.63 -13.88 1.74
CA VAL A 51 -4.51 -14.32 2.57
C VAL A 51 -3.91 -13.08 3.21
N CYS A 52 -4.00 -12.98 4.53
CA CYS A 52 -3.48 -11.87 5.30
C CYS A 52 -2.09 -12.23 5.83
N PHE A 53 -1.14 -11.31 5.70
CA PHE A 53 0.18 -11.37 6.31
C PHE A 53 0.26 -10.27 7.37
N ASP A 54 0.40 -10.70 8.62
CA ASP A 54 0.31 -9.82 9.76
C ASP A 54 1.51 -10.03 10.70
N GLY A 55 2.51 -9.16 10.59
CA GLY A 55 3.82 -9.32 11.23
C GLY A 55 3.84 -8.90 12.71
N ARG A 56 4.52 -7.78 12.97
CA ARG A 56 4.63 -7.16 14.30
C ARG A 56 4.19 -5.72 14.22
N THR A 57 3.64 -5.21 15.30
CA THR A 57 3.35 -3.77 15.46
C THR A 57 4.11 -3.22 16.64
N LEU A 58 4.70 -2.05 16.44
CA LEU A 58 5.31 -1.28 17.51
C LEU A 58 4.20 -0.51 18.23
N ALA A 59 4.06 -0.71 19.52
CA ALA A 59 3.14 0.05 20.37
C ALA A 59 3.93 0.80 21.45
N THR A 60 3.45 1.98 21.82
CA THR A 60 3.98 2.72 22.97
C THR A 60 3.43 2.14 24.27
N SER A 61 4.28 1.99 25.27
CA SER A 61 3.94 1.62 26.65
C SER A 61 4.43 2.70 27.61
N SER A 62 4.07 2.59 28.89
CA SER A 62 4.54 3.49 29.95
C SER A 62 6.06 3.44 30.18
N THR A 63 6.73 2.40 29.69
CA THR A 63 8.18 2.16 29.90
C THR A 63 9.00 2.27 28.61
N GLY A 64 8.38 2.44 27.45
CA GLY A 64 9.09 2.54 26.16
C GLY A 64 8.25 2.07 24.97
N PHE A 65 8.91 1.43 24.01
CA PHE A 65 8.25 0.82 22.86
C PHE A 65 8.28 -0.69 22.97
N VAL A 66 7.11 -1.33 22.78
CA VAL A 66 6.94 -2.77 22.86
C VAL A 66 6.51 -3.29 21.48
N TRP A 67 7.16 -4.36 21.02
CA TRP A 67 6.76 -5.07 19.82
C TRP A 67 5.67 -6.09 20.16
N ASN A 68 4.46 -5.84 19.66
CA ASN A 68 3.36 -6.78 19.78
C ASN A 68 3.37 -7.74 18.59
N ALA A 69 3.36 -9.03 18.92
CA ALA A 69 3.08 -10.10 17.99
C ALA A 69 1.65 -9.97 17.45
N LYS A 70 1.48 -10.11 16.14
CA LYS A 70 0.17 -10.21 15.53
C LYS A 70 -0.14 -11.65 15.06
N ARG A 71 -1.24 -11.82 14.34
CA ARG A 71 -1.85 -13.12 13.99
C ARG A 71 -1.02 -13.94 12.99
N GLY A 72 0.00 -13.36 12.38
CA GLY A 72 0.82 -14.00 11.37
C GLY A 72 0.15 -14.15 10.02
N CYS A 73 0.42 -15.27 9.35
CA CYS A 73 -0.22 -15.62 8.09
C CYS A 73 -1.51 -16.38 8.34
N PHE A 74 -2.64 -15.88 7.82
CA PHE A 74 -3.95 -16.53 7.93
C PHE A 74 -4.82 -16.29 6.70
N MET A 75 -5.76 -17.19 6.45
CA MET A 75 -6.78 -17.01 5.41
C MET A 75 -8.02 -16.33 5.99
N SER A 76 -8.70 -15.49 5.21
CA SER A 76 -9.98 -14.90 5.63
C SER A 76 -10.97 -14.74 4.48
N SER A 77 -12.26 -14.83 4.81
CA SER A 77 -13.39 -14.43 3.97
C SER A 77 -13.71 -12.94 4.10
N ILE A 78 -13.18 -12.30 5.14
CA ILE A 78 -13.30 -10.85 5.39
C ILE A 78 -12.03 -10.17 4.86
N PRO A 79 -12.13 -8.98 4.23
CA PRO A 79 -10.96 -8.25 3.77
C PRO A 79 -9.92 -8.02 4.87
N CYS A 80 -8.64 -8.23 4.54
CA CYS A 80 -7.55 -8.18 5.52
C CYS A 80 -7.36 -6.83 6.21
N CYS A 81 -7.88 -5.76 5.63
CA CYS A 81 -7.84 -4.43 6.22
C CYS A 81 -8.74 -4.31 7.46
N ALA A 82 -9.78 -5.15 7.59
CA ALA A 82 -10.56 -5.24 8.82
C ALA A 82 -9.75 -5.79 10.00
N TYR A 83 -8.54 -6.30 9.74
CA TYR A 83 -7.61 -6.83 10.71
C TYR A 83 -6.34 -5.99 10.86
N ASP A 84 -6.26 -4.84 10.18
CA ASP A 84 -5.04 -4.02 10.08
C ASP A 84 -3.81 -4.82 9.66
N ALA A 85 -3.99 -5.80 8.77
CA ALA A 85 -2.89 -6.62 8.26
C ALA A 85 -1.95 -5.78 7.40
N THR A 86 -0.64 -5.94 7.60
CA THR A 86 0.38 -5.17 6.88
C THR A 86 0.38 -5.43 5.38
N HIS A 87 0.19 -6.70 4.99
CA HIS A 87 0.12 -7.10 3.59
C HIS A 87 -1.00 -8.12 3.40
N TYR A 88 -1.56 -8.16 2.20
CA TYR A 88 -2.57 -9.14 1.86
C TYR A 88 -2.55 -9.49 0.37
N SER A 89 -3.06 -10.66 0.03
CA SER A 89 -3.43 -11.03 -1.33
C SER A 89 -4.90 -11.41 -1.41
N TYR A 90 -5.50 -11.21 -2.59
CA TYR A 90 -6.86 -11.60 -2.90
C TYR A 90 -6.86 -12.47 -4.17
N SER A 91 -7.66 -13.53 -4.17
CA SER A 91 -7.96 -14.30 -5.37
C SER A 91 -9.32 -15.01 -5.25
N GLU A 92 -10.00 -15.17 -6.37
CA GLU A 92 -11.21 -15.98 -6.45
C GLU A 92 -10.92 -17.48 -6.59
N ASP A 93 -9.71 -17.84 -7.04
CA ASP A 93 -9.28 -19.23 -7.17
C ASP A 93 -8.85 -19.78 -5.80
N PRO A 94 -9.54 -20.80 -5.26
CA PRO A 94 -9.19 -21.41 -3.98
C PRO A 94 -7.82 -22.09 -3.99
N GLN A 95 -7.33 -22.60 -5.14
CA GLN A 95 -6.00 -23.20 -5.21
C GLN A 95 -4.92 -22.14 -5.04
N TYR A 96 -5.06 -21.00 -5.72
CA TYR A 96 -4.18 -19.86 -5.52
C TYR A 96 -4.16 -19.41 -4.06
N VAL A 97 -5.33 -19.22 -3.43
CA VAL A 97 -5.43 -18.83 -2.01
C VAL A 97 -4.67 -19.80 -1.11
N TYR A 98 -4.85 -21.11 -1.34
CA TYR A 98 -4.14 -22.14 -0.58
C TYR A 98 -2.62 -22.11 -0.78
N HIS A 99 -2.16 -22.00 -2.02
CA HIS A 99 -0.74 -21.91 -2.33
C HIS A 99 -0.10 -20.64 -1.75
N SER A 100 -0.77 -19.49 -1.87
CA SER A 100 -0.33 -18.22 -1.29
C SER A 100 -0.23 -18.31 0.23
N PHE A 101 -1.21 -18.91 0.91
CA PHE A 101 -1.16 -19.13 2.36
C PHE A 101 0.01 -20.04 2.76
N LYS A 102 0.20 -21.16 2.06
CA LYS A 102 1.33 -22.08 2.31
C LYS A 102 2.67 -21.37 2.16
N ARG A 103 2.82 -20.55 1.10
CA ARG A 103 4.01 -19.75 0.87
C ARG A 103 4.21 -18.69 1.96
N CYS A 104 3.14 -17.96 2.31
CA CYS A 104 3.14 -16.99 3.41
C CYS A 104 3.68 -17.64 4.69
N ARG A 105 3.11 -18.78 5.07
CA ARG A 105 3.50 -19.57 6.23
C ARG A 105 4.94 -20.07 6.21
N TYR A 106 5.43 -20.49 5.05
CA TYR A 106 6.81 -20.97 4.90
C TYR A 106 7.83 -19.83 5.02
N GLN A 107 7.51 -18.66 4.44
CA GLN A 107 8.37 -17.47 4.48
C GLN A 107 8.13 -16.61 5.73
N TYR A 108 7.23 -17.01 6.62
CA TYR A 108 6.84 -16.20 7.78
C TYR A 108 7.98 -16.18 8.80
N PRO A 109 8.61 -15.02 9.05
CA PRO A 109 9.88 -14.94 9.77
C PRO A 109 9.73 -15.00 11.29
N PHE A 110 8.51 -15.13 11.81
CA PHE A 110 8.23 -15.11 13.24
C PHE A 110 7.51 -16.39 13.66
N HIS A 111 8.19 -17.26 14.41
CA HIS A 111 7.56 -18.46 14.94
C HIS A 111 6.92 -18.22 16.32
N LEU A 112 5.87 -18.99 16.64
CA LEU A 112 5.27 -19.02 17.97
C LEU A 112 6.37 -19.37 18.99
N GLY A 113 6.65 -18.46 19.92
CA GLY A 113 7.72 -18.60 20.92
C GLY A 113 8.99 -17.77 20.65
N GLU A 114 9.19 -17.25 19.43
CA GLU A 114 10.30 -16.33 19.11
C GLU A 114 9.94 -14.85 19.34
N MET A 115 8.77 -14.63 19.93
CA MET A 115 8.20 -13.31 20.20
C MET A 115 8.52 -12.95 21.64
N GLN A 116 9.74 -12.50 21.87
CA GLN A 116 10.18 -11.90 23.13
C GLN A 116 9.31 -10.66 23.40
N THR A 117 8.48 -10.75 24.43
CA THR A 117 7.88 -9.59 25.10
C THR A 117 8.96 -9.08 26.06
N HIS A 118 9.45 -7.87 25.80
CA HIS A 118 10.35 -7.17 26.71
C HIS A 118 9.66 -5.91 27.22
#